data_AF-A0A1B4FIP1-F1
#
_entry.id   AF-A0A1B4FIP1-F1
#
_cell.length_a   1.000
_cell.length_b   1.000
_cell.length_c   1.000
_cell.angle_alpha   90.00
_cell.angle_beta   90.00
_cell.angle_gamma   90.00
#
_symmetry.space_group_name_H-M   'P 1'
#
loop_
_entity.id
_entity.type
_entity.pdbx_description
1 polymer ?
#
loop_
_entity_poly.entity_id
_entity_poly.type
_entity_poly.pdbx_seq_one_letter_code
_entity_poly.pdbx_strand_id
1 'polypeptide(L)'
;MTSTYHSGATFFDTELHKCVFWIWNDPRVARALIDYRYHRLEQAIEFAKSTRFSGARFPEASNDRGTENGPHYVLSYPDAKTTREWSVDEVLHISADVCYALHCYREVTGDDAYMTTRGYRIIAECARFAASAFEWSDSKQAYVVNSVMGPDEYHYHVDNSFFTNYLLRWCIRLAISSAGHEAFPDVPKAELDDWLAISDRVYLPWMSVGGVSIPEEFEGYAKLPDTELRITKKRGPQFVDESERESAEALRNFTSKIVKQADVILLMSLFPDDFPADVKRAAFAFYEPRTVHESSLSYGPHAMVAADIGKTSDCADFIARASRYNLDFTPTADYGNGLHLSAYAGAWQGLVQGLAGLRIERGRLCFRPRLSPHWDAYRFAVHFRGRRLKVTVPANGTVRVECDGNALPTQRSADGRVYVLGGIE
;
A
#
# COMPACT_ATOMS: atom_id res chain seq x y z
N MET A 1 13.23 15.89 -6.11
CA MET A 1 12.85 17.33 -6.10
C MET A 1 12.65 17.80 -7.53
N THR A 2 11.51 17.46 -8.12
CA THR A 2 11.21 17.73 -9.54
C THR A 2 10.12 18.78 -9.73
N SER A 3 9.52 19.23 -8.63
CA SER A 3 8.53 20.31 -8.54
C SER A 3 8.38 20.74 -7.06
N THR A 4 7.75 21.89 -6.84
CA THR A 4 7.21 22.35 -5.54
C THR A 4 5.86 21.71 -5.19
N TYR A 5 5.21 21.03 -6.15
CA TYR A 5 3.96 20.30 -5.91
C TYR A 5 4.15 19.25 -4.79
N HIS A 6 3.17 19.15 -3.89
CA HIS A 6 3.25 18.40 -2.63
C HIS A 6 4.40 18.78 -1.68
N SER A 7 5.02 19.96 -1.88
CA SER A 7 5.99 20.57 -0.94
C SER A 7 7.22 19.72 -0.61
N GLY A 8 7.52 18.69 -1.42
CA GLY A 8 8.58 17.73 -1.12
C GLY A 8 8.31 16.86 0.12
N ALA A 9 7.05 16.80 0.59
CA ALA A 9 6.66 15.99 1.72
C ALA A 9 6.69 14.48 1.41
N THR A 10 6.72 13.68 2.46
CA THR A 10 6.55 12.22 2.39
C THR A 10 5.11 11.85 2.74
N PHE A 11 4.53 10.94 1.94
CA PHE A 11 3.19 10.38 2.10
C PHE A 11 3.28 8.86 2.22
N PHE A 12 2.14 8.17 2.39
CA PHE A 12 2.06 6.70 2.39
C PHE A 12 2.65 6.04 1.13
N ASP A 13 2.67 6.78 0.02
CA ASP A 13 3.35 6.41 -1.22
C ASP A 13 4.85 6.10 -1.02
N THR A 14 5.45 6.71 0.00
CA THR A 14 6.85 6.51 0.40
C THR A 14 7.05 5.12 0.94
N GLU A 15 6.24 4.68 1.88
CA GLU A 15 6.36 3.36 2.47
C GLU A 15 5.88 2.25 1.52
N LEU A 16 4.70 2.40 0.92
CA LEU A 16 4.04 1.29 0.19
C LEU A 16 4.53 1.09 -1.25
N HIS A 17 5.16 2.10 -1.85
CA HIS A 17 5.66 2.03 -3.23
C HIS A 17 7.17 2.26 -3.29
N LYS A 18 7.63 3.46 -2.95
CA LYS A 18 9.04 3.87 -3.15
C LYS A 18 10.00 3.07 -2.26
N CYS A 19 9.68 2.89 -0.98
CA CYS A 19 10.49 2.14 -0.03
C CYS A 19 10.53 0.66 -0.40
N VAL A 20 9.38 0.05 -0.73
CA VAL A 20 9.32 -1.33 -1.25
C VAL A 20 10.22 -1.52 -2.48
N PHE A 21 10.18 -0.59 -3.44
CA PHE A 21 11.11 -0.62 -4.57
C PHE A 21 12.57 -0.63 -4.10
N TRP A 22 12.95 0.32 -3.22
CA TRP A 22 14.33 0.42 -2.76
C TRP A 22 14.78 -0.75 -1.89
N ILE A 23 13.89 -1.38 -1.12
CA ILE A 23 14.21 -2.57 -0.31
C ILE A 23 14.80 -3.66 -1.22
N TRP A 24 14.22 -3.85 -2.40
CA TRP A 24 14.69 -4.84 -3.37
C TRP A 24 15.80 -4.32 -4.28
N ASN A 25 16.01 -3.02 -4.46
CA ASN A 25 16.94 -2.50 -5.49
C ASN A 25 18.22 -1.87 -4.91
N ASP A 26 18.13 -1.19 -3.76
CA ASP A 26 19.26 -0.71 -2.95
C ASP A 26 18.80 -0.57 -1.48
N PRO A 27 18.97 -1.62 -0.66
CA PRO A 27 18.51 -1.62 0.73
C PRO A 27 19.03 -0.44 1.57
N ARG A 28 20.16 0.17 1.20
CA ARG A 28 20.69 1.34 1.92
C ARG A 28 19.79 2.57 1.73
N VAL A 29 19.19 2.73 0.56
CA VAL A 29 18.24 3.82 0.30
C VAL A 29 16.94 3.58 1.05
N ALA A 30 16.43 2.34 1.06
CA ALA A 30 15.27 1.98 1.87
C ALA A 30 15.50 2.25 3.37
N ARG A 31 16.66 1.82 3.89
CA ARG A 31 17.07 2.13 5.26
C ARG A 31 17.09 3.63 5.54
N ALA A 32 17.57 4.46 4.61
CA ALA A 32 17.55 5.91 4.78
C ALA A 32 16.13 6.49 4.87
N LEU A 33 15.16 5.95 4.10
CA LEU A 33 13.75 6.33 4.19
C LEU A 33 13.14 5.94 5.56
N ILE A 34 13.44 4.74 6.05
CA ILE A 34 12.99 4.27 7.36
C ILE A 34 13.69 5.04 8.49
N ASP A 35 14.97 5.37 8.33
CA ASP A 35 15.74 6.16 9.29
C ASP A 35 15.18 7.57 9.43
N TYR A 36 14.62 8.15 8.37
CA TYR A 36 13.86 9.39 8.50
C TYR A 36 12.69 9.22 9.48
N ARG A 37 11.87 8.15 9.35
CA ARG A 37 10.76 7.87 10.29
C ARG A 37 11.29 7.65 11.71
N TYR A 38 12.38 6.89 11.89
CA TYR A 38 13.02 6.69 13.19
C TYR A 38 13.47 8.02 13.83
N HIS A 39 14.20 8.86 13.10
CA HIS A 39 14.68 10.16 13.60
C HIS A 39 13.56 11.19 13.81
N ARG A 40 12.32 10.87 13.40
CA ARG A 40 11.12 11.69 13.56
C ARG A 40 10.07 11.07 14.47
N LEU A 41 10.44 9.99 15.17
CA LEU A 41 9.52 9.24 16.02
C LEU A 41 8.94 10.11 17.15
N GLU A 42 9.76 10.97 17.78
CA GLU A 42 9.28 11.86 18.84
C GLU A 42 8.27 12.90 18.32
N GLN A 43 8.44 13.39 17.09
CA GLN A 43 7.49 14.30 16.46
C GLN A 43 6.16 13.60 16.17
N ALA A 44 6.20 12.34 15.73
CA ALA A 44 5.01 11.52 15.54
C ALA A 44 4.29 11.23 16.87
N ILE A 45 5.03 11.07 17.97
CA ILE A 45 4.45 10.90 19.32
C ILE A 45 3.78 12.19 19.80
N GLU A 46 4.43 13.33 19.64
CA GLU A 46 3.82 14.62 20.00
C GLU A 46 2.59 14.93 19.12
N PHE A 47 2.62 14.55 17.84
CA PHE A 47 1.47 14.70 16.96
C PHE A 47 0.30 13.78 17.35
N ALA A 48 0.56 12.54 17.76
CA ALA A 48 -0.46 11.66 18.31
C ALA A 48 -1.12 12.31 19.53
N LYS A 49 -0.30 12.79 20.49
CA LYS A 49 -0.78 13.44 21.70
C LYS A 49 -1.61 14.70 21.42
N SER A 50 -1.16 15.56 20.51
CA SER A 50 -1.89 16.78 20.14
C SER A 50 -3.23 16.49 19.45
N THR A 51 -3.33 15.32 18.83
CA THR A 51 -4.56 14.81 18.19
C THR A 51 -5.30 13.79 19.04
N ARG A 52 -4.99 13.71 20.35
CA ARG A 52 -5.66 12.86 21.38
C ARG A 52 -5.51 11.35 21.18
N PHE A 53 -4.48 10.93 20.46
CA PHE A 53 -4.05 9.54 20.36
C PHE A 53 -2.81 9.27 21.24
N SER A 54 -2.45 8.00 21.38
CA SER A 54 -1.22 7.55 22.04
C SER A 54 -0.20 7.07 21.00
N GLY A 55 1.02 6.73 21.42
CA GLY A 55 2.03 6.16 20.52
C GLY A 55 2.49 7.13 19.43
N ALA A 56 2.95 6.60 18.29
CA ALA A 56 3.45 7.39 17.17
C ALA A 56 2.42 7.46 16.03
N ARG A 57 1.85 8.65 15.82
CA ARG A 57 1.03 8.99 14.65
C ARG A 57 1.92 9.70 13.64
N PHE A 58 2.31 9.03 12.55
CA PHE A 58 2.98 9.72 11.45
C PHE A 58 1.95 10.52 10.63
N PRO A 59 2.25 11.78 10.26
CA PRO A 59 1.35 12.58 9.44
C PRO A 59 1.14 12.01 8.03
N GLU A 60 -0.02 12.29 7.43
CA GLU A 60 -0.33 12.01 6.02
C GLU A 60 0.73 12.64 5.10
N ALA A 61 1.01 13.93 5.29
CA ALA A 61 2.09 14.65 4.66
C ALA A 61 3.11 15.08 5.71
N SER A 62 4.33 14.56 5.63
CA SER A 62 5.40 14.90 6.59
C SER A 62 6.59 15.58 5.93
N ASN A 63 7.05 16.70 6.52
CA ASN A 63 8.18 17.50 6.02
C ASN A 63 9.56 17.01 6.53
N ASP A 64 10.63 17.73 6.22
CA ASP A 64 12.00 17.42 6.66
C ASP A 64 12.19 17.39 8.20
N ARG A 65 11.28 18.03 8.94
CA ARG A 65 11.22 18.02 10.41
C ARG A 65 10.30 16.96 11.00
N GLY A 66 9.65 16.14 10.16
CA GLY A 66 8.75 15.07 10.61
C GLY A 66 7.40 15.56 11.14
N THR A 67 7.12 16.86 11.05
CA THR A 67 5.85 17.43 11.49
C THR A 67 4.81 17.29 10.39
N GLU A 68 3.54 17.39 10.78
CA GLU A 68 2.41 17.59 9.88
C GLU A 68 2.71 18.77 8.93
N ASN A 69 2.46 18.57 7.64
CA ASN A 69 2.75 19.51 6.56
C ASN A 69 1.71 19.47 5.43
N GLY A 70 0.57 18.85 5.67
CA GLY A 70 -0.55 18.76 4.75
C GLY A 70 -1.29 20.10 4.70
N PRO A 71 -1.80 20.50 3.53
CA PRO A 71 -2.61 21.71 3.45
C PRO A 71 -3.94 21.43 4.15
N HIS A 72 -4.23 22.09 5.26
CA HIS A 72 -5.56 22.03 5.89
C HIS A 72 -6.67 22.62 5.01
N TYR A 73 -6.30 23.46 4.04
CA TYR A 73 -7.20 24.05 3.06
C TYR A 73 -6.46 24.18 1.73
N VAL A 74 -7.15 23.88 0.64
CA VAL A 74 -6.65 24.06 -0.72
C VAL A 74 -7.51 25.07 -1.48
N LEU A 75 -6.92 25.73 -2.46
CA LEU A 75 -7.66 26.53 -3.42
C LEU A 75 -8.03 25.64 -4.60
N SER A 76 -9.33 25.43 -4.80
CA SER A 76 -9.83 24.79 -6.02
C SER A 76 -9.53 25.66 -7.24
N TYR A 77 -9.26 25.02 -8.37
CA TYR A 77 -9.13 25.69 -9.67
C TYR A 77 -10.34 25.33 -10.54
N PRO A 78 -10.88 26.24 -11.36
CA PRO A 78 -10.47 27.64 -11.60
C PRO A 78 -11.06 28.65 -10.61
N ASP A 79 -12.03 28.25 -9.78
CA ASP A 79 -12.85 29.18 -8.99
C ASP A 79 -12.12 29.84 -7.80
N ALA A 80 -10.89 29.40 -7.49
CA ALA A 80 -10.09 29.84 -6.34
C ALA A 80 -10.86 29.76 -5.00
N LYS A 81 -11.83 28.84 -4.90
CA LYS A 81 -12.58 28.63 -3.67
C LYS A 81 -11.74 27.80 -2.70
N THR A 82 -11.64 28.28 -1.47
CA THR A 82 -11.02 27.55 -0.37
C THR A 82 -11.89 26.34 0.00
N THR A 83 -11.35 25.14 -0.18
CA THR A 83 -11.95 23.88 0.23
C THR A 83 -11.14 23.27 1.38
N ARG A 84 -11.82 22.67 2.35
CA ARG A 84 -11.20 21.91 3.43
C ARG A 84 -10.61 20.63 2.86
N GLU A 85 -9.36 20.36 3.16
CA GLU A 85 -8.72 19.06 2.94
C GLU A 85 -8.80 18.28 4.26
N TRP A 86 -9.38 17.08 4.20
CA TRP A 86 -9.66 16.25 5.36
C TRP A 86 -8.60 15.19 5.60
N SER A 87 -7.76 14.89 4.60
CA SER A 87 -6.74 13.84 4.69
C SER A 87 -5.80 14.02 5.88
N VAL A 88 -5.48 15.27 6.21
CA VAL A 88 -4.65 15.67 7.36
C VAL A 88 -5.16 15.10 8.69
N ASP A 89 -6.48 15.10 8.87
CA ASP A 89 -7.12 14.67 10.11
C ASP A 89 -7.54 13.20 10.06
N GLU A 90 -7.95 12.71 8.89
CA GLU A 90 -8.73 11.47 8.75
C GLU A 90 -7.95 10.29 8.14
N VAL A 91 -6.78 10.52 7.56
CA VAL A 91 -5.89 9.43 7.13
C VAL A 91 -5.08 8.93 8.33
N LEU A 92 -5.46 7.76 8.85
CA LEU A 92 -4.85 7.17 10.04
C LEU A 92 -3.91 6.00 9.76
N HIS A 93 -3.85 5.49 8.53
CA HIS A 93 -3.12 4.25 8.24
C HIS A 93 -1.58 4.41 8.12
N ILE A 94 -1.05 5.64 8.04
CA ILE A 94 0.38 5.92 7.77
C ILE A 94 1.33 5.19 8.71
N SER A 95 1.06 5.17 10.02
CA SER A 95 1.91 4.48 10.99
C SER A 95 1.96 2.97 10.78
N ALA A 96 0.86 2.37 10.31
CA ALA A 96 0.83 0.97 9.92
C ALA A 96 1.59 0.72 8.61
N ASP A 97 1.57 1.66 7.66
CA ASP A 97 2.35 1.58 6.43
C ASP A 97 3.86 1.61 6.69
N VAL A 98 4.30 2.44 7.65
CA VAL A 98 5.70 2.46 8.13
C VAL A 98 6.09 1.09 8.68
N CYS A 99 5.22 0.48 9.49
CA CYS A 99 5.44 -0.88 9.99
C CYS A 99 5.47 -1.92 8.88
N TYR A 100 4.64 -1.77 7.84
CA TYR A 100 4.63 -2.65 6.68
C TYR A 100 5.95 -2.57 5.90
N ALA A 101 6.44 -1.36 5.62
CA ALA A 101 7.73 -1.18 4.97
C ALA A 101 8.89 -1.73 5.81
N LEU A 102 8.86 -1.53 7.13
CA LEU A 102 9.86 -2.08 8.05
C LEU A 102 9.84 -3.61 8.10
N HIS A 103 8.66 -4.22 8.11
CA HIS A 103 8.49 -5.67 8.02
C HIS A 103 9.10 -6.20 6.71
N CYS A 104 8.75 -5.58 5.57
CA CYS A 104 9.34 -5.93 4.27
C CYS A 104 10.87 -5.77 4.27
N TYR A 105 11.39 -4.68 4.85
CA TYR A 105 12.83 -4.43 4.95
C TYR A 105 13.53 -5.55 5.71
N ARG A 106 13.01 -5.95 6.87
CA ARG A 106 13.55 -7.06 7.65
C ARG A 106 13.51 -8.37 6.89
N GLU A 107 12.37 -8.73 6.28
CA GLU A 107 12.22 -10.00 5.55
C GLU A 107 13.17 -10.09 4.35
N VAL A 108 13.43 -8.99 3.65
CA VAL A 108 14.33 -8.96 2.48
C VAL A 108 15.80 -8.93 2.88
N THR A 109 16.15 -8.15 3.91
CA THR A 109 17.56 -7.88 4.26
C THR A 109 18.12 -8.81 5.33
N GLY A 110 17.29 -9.27 6.27
CA GLY A 110 17.75 -9.95 7.48
C GLY A 110 18.48 -9.05 8.47
N ASP A 111 18.29 -7.73 8.40
CA ASP A 111 18.99 -6.76 9.24
C ASP A 111 18.41 -6.72 10.67
N ASP A 112 18.63 -7.79 11.44
CA ASP A 112 18.18 -7.88 12.83
C ASP A 112 18.87 -6.85 13.73
N ALA A 113 20.08 -6.40 13.37
CA ALA A 113 20.76 -5.31 14.06
C ALA A 113 19.98 -3.99 13.95
N TYR A 114 19.43 -3.69 12.76
CA TYR A 114 18.53 -2.55 12.58
C TYR A 114 17.25 -2.68 13.38
N MET A 115 16.64 -3.87 13.40
CA MET A 115 15.44 -4.13 14.19
C MET A 115 15.67 -3.89 15.69
N THR A 116 16.75 -4.46 16.23
CA THR A 116 17.16 -4.32 17.63
C THR A 116 17.44 -2.87 18.03
N THR A 117 18.13 -2.10 17.16
CA THR A 117 18.53 -0.73 17.51
C THR A 117 17.47 0.32 17.22
N ARG A 118 16.53 0.06 16.31
CA ARG A 118 15.58 1.06 15.79
C ARG A 118 14.19 0.50 15.52
N GLY A 119 14.12 -0.60 14.78
CA GLY A 119 12.86 -1.11 14.21
C GLY A 119 11.80 -1.45 15.25
N TYR A 120 12.15 -2.18 16.31
CA TYR A 120 11.16 -2.60 17.32
C TYR A 120 10.56 -1.42 18.08
N ARG A 121 11.33 -0.34 18.28
CA ARG A 121 10.80 0.89 18.88
C ARG A 121 9.71 1.53 18.00
N ILE A 122 9.94 1.61 16.69
CA ILE A 122 8.93 2.12 15.75
C ILE A 122 7.67 1.27 15.81
N ILE A 123 7.81 -0.06 15.75
CA ILE A 123 6.66 -0.99 15.78
C ILE A 123 5.85 -0.83 17.05
N ALA A 124 6.50 -0.78 18.23
CA ALA A 124 5.81 -0.62 19.50
C ALA A 124 5.01 0.69 19.56
N GLU A 125 5.62 1.83 19.19
CA GLU A 125 4.92 3.11 19.23
C GLU A 125 3.81 3.22 18.18
N CYS A 126 3.99 2.66 16.98
CA CYS A 126 2.94 2.62 15.98
C CYS A 126 1.77 1.72 16.41
N ALA A 127 2.03 0.61 17.12
CA ALA A 127 0.99 -0.24 17.67
C ALA A 127 0.20 0.44 18.79
N ARG A 128 0.86 1.24 19.65
CA ARG A 128 0.16 2.10 20.63
C ARG A 128 -0.79 3.08 19.96
N PHE A 129 -0.33 3.71 18.88
CA PHE A 129 -1.17 4.59 18.09
C PHE A 129 -2.35 3.84 17.49
N ALA A 130 -2.09 2.73 16.79
CA ALA A 130 -3.12 1.91 16.18
C ALA A 130 -4.17 1.46 17.20
N ALA A 131 -3.74 0.98 18.38
CA ALA A 131 -4.65 0.59 19.45
C ALA A 131 -5.49 1.77 19.97
N SER A 132 -4.89 2.97 20.12
CA SER A 132 -5.60 4.16 20.57
C SER A 132 -6.62 4.73 19.56
N ALA A 133 -6.53 4.34 18.30
CA ALA A 133 -7.49 4.74 17.27
C ALA A 133 -8.80 3.93 17.31
N PHE A 134 -8.78 2.75 17.92
CA PHE A 134 -9.96 1.88 18.00
C PHE A 134 -10.84 2.22 19.20
N GLU A 135 -12.14 2.27 18.96
CA GLU A 135 -13.16 2.41 20.00
C GLU A 135 -14.06 1.16 20.05
N TRP A 136 -14.49 0.75 21.25
CA TRP A 136 -15.41 -0.38 21.37
C TRP A 136 -16.85 0.03 20.98
N SER A 137 -17.48 -0.75 20.11
CA SER A 137 -18.87 -0.57 19.71
C SER A 137 -19.75 -1.66 20.32
N ASP A 138 -20.64 -1.27 21.24
CA ASP A 138 -21.59 -2.21 21.85
C ASP A 138 -22.58 -2.80 20.83
N SER A 139 -22.98 -2.03 19.82
CA SER A 139 -23.92 -2.52 18.80
C SER A 139 -23.28 -3.56 17.87
N LYS A 140 -21.97 -3.46 17.60
CA LYS A 140 -21.24 -4.41 16.76
C LYS A 140 -20.53 -5.51 17.54
N GLN A 141 -20.39 -5.34 18.86
CA GLN A 141 -19.56 -6.20 19.72
C GLN A 141 -18.13 -6.33 19.18
N ALA A 142 -17.59 -5.20 18.71
CA ALA A 142 -16.33 -5.12 17.99
C ALA A 142 -15.69 -3.73 18.15
N TYR A 143 -14.38 -3.65 17.93
CA TYR A 143 -13.63 -2.41 17.84
C TYR A 143 -13.78 -1.79 16.45
N VAL A 144 -14.04 -0.48 16.41
CA VAL A 144 -14.33 0.30 15.21
C VAL A 144 -13.40 1.51 15.13
N VAL A 145 -13.26 2.06 13.92
CA VAL A 145 -12.65 3.39 13.69
C VAL A 145 -13.61 4.15 12.78
N ASN A 146 -14.03 5.32 13.22
CA ASN A 146 -15.06 6.14 12.56
C ASN A 146 -14.46 7.46 12.08
N SER A 147 -15.15 8.13 11.14
CA SER A 147 -14.71 9.42 10.58
C SER A 147 -13.28 9.39 10.03
N VAL A 148 -12.98 8.42 9.17
CA VAL A 148 -11.69 8.26 8.51
C VAL A 148 -11.77 8.51 7.02
N MET A 149 -10.60 8.60 6.40
CA MET A 149 -10.38 8.58 4.96
C MET A 149 -9.42 7.42 4.66
N GLY A 150 -9.82 6.52 3.75
CA GLY A 150 -8.96 5.45 3.26
C GLY A 150 -8.00 5.95 2.18
N PRO A 151 -7.23 5.05 1.53
CA PRO A 151 -6.55 5.37 0.28
C PRO A 151 -7.46 6.01 -0.78
N ASP A 152 -8.75 5.66 -0.84
CA ASP A 152 -9.70 6.39 -1.66
C ASP A 152 -10.08 7.75 -1.04
N GLU A 153 -9.42 8.81 -1.49
CA GLU A 153 -9.66 10.19 -1.00
C GLU A 153 -10.96 10.83 -1.53
N TYR A 154 -11.73 10.15 -2.39
CA TYR A 154 -13.06 10.63 -2.80
C TYR A 154 -14.12 10.48 -1.73
N HIS A 155 -13.86 9.61 -0.75
CA HIS A 155 -14.76 9.35 0.37
C HIS A 155 -14.07 9.64 1.69
N TYR A 156 -14.55 10.69 2.36
CA TYR A 156 -14.09 11.10 3.68
C TYR A 156 -15.26 11.17 4.66
N HIS A 157 -14.96 11.26 5.96
CA HIS A 157 -15.90 11.00 7.05
C HIS A 157 -16.54 9.60 6.98
N VAL A 158 -15.83 8.61 6.45
CA VAL A 158 -16.37 7.25 6.35
C VAL A 158 -16.09 6.46 7.63
N ASP A 159 -16.99 5.55 7.95
CA ASP A 159 -16.82 4.66 9.09
C ASP A 159 -16.26 3.31 8.64
N ASN A 160 -15.35 2.76 9.44
CA ASN A 160 -14.80 1.43 9.28
C ASN A 160 -14.23 1.15 7.88
N SER A 161 -13.44 2.09 7.33
CA SER A 161 -12.64 1.84 6.11
C SER A 161 -11.90 0.51 6.27
N PHE A 162 -12.13 -0.42 5.35
CA PHE A 162 -11.58 -1.77 5.44
C PHE A 162 -10.06 -1.73 5.43
N PHE A 163 -9.48 -0.92 4.54
CA PHE A 163 -8.04 -0.73 4.46
C PHE A 163 -7.48 -0.24 5.79
N THR A 164 -8.00 0.86 6.33
CA THR A 164 -7.51 1.47 7.57
C THR A 164 -7.63 0.50 8.76
N ASN A 165 -8.81 -0.08 8.98
CA ASN A 165 -9.02 -1.03 10.08
C ASN A 165 -8.11 -2.26 9.95
N TYR A 166 -7.93 -2.78 8.73
CA TYR A 166 -7.07 -3.94 8.49
C TYR A 166 -5.60 -3.63 8.79
N LEU A 167 -5.08 -2.51 8.26
CA LEU A 167 -3.67 -2.14 8.44
C LEU A 167 -3.35 -1.82 9.90
N LEU A 168 -4.22 -1.09 10.61
CA LEU A 168 -4.05 -0.82 12.04
C LEU A 168 -4.06 -2.11 12.86
N ARG A 169 -5.01 -3.02 12.59
CA ARG A 169 -5.05 -4.36 13.21
C ARG A 169 -3.78 -5.16 12.91
N TRP A 170 -3.30 -5.14 11.67
CA TRP A 170 -2.08 -5.83 11.26
C TRP A 170 -0.85 -5.28 11.99
N CYS A 171 -0.76 -3.96 12.15
CA CYS A 171 0.30 -3.31 12.92
C CYS A 171 0.32 -3.76 14.38
N ILE A 172 -0.84 -3.83 15.03
CA ILE A 172 -0.96 -4.36 16.41
C ILE A 172 -0.49 -5.82 16.47
N ARG A 173 -0.91 -6.66 15.52
CA ARG A 173 -0.50 -8.08 15.47
C ARG A 173 0.99 -8.26 15.22
N LEU A 174 1.59 -7.41 14.40
CA LEU A 174 3.04 -7.39 14.20
C LEU A 174 3.76 -7.10 15.52
N ALA A 175 3.30 -6.12 16.30
CA ALA A 175 3.86 -5.81 17.61
C ALA A 175 3.70 -6.96 18.61
N ILE A 176 2.51 -7.56 18.70
CA ILE A 176 2.26 -8.75 19.55
C ILE A 176 3.22 -9.89 19.18
N SER A 177 3.39 -10.18 17.88
CA SER A 177 4.31 -11.23 17.42
C SER A 177 5.79 -10.93 17.71
N SER A 178 6.12 -9.65 17.89
CA SER A 178 7.48 -9.18 18.19
C SER A 178 7.76 -9.05 19.70
N ALA A 179 6.73 -9.02 20.55
CA ALA A 179 6.84 -8.75 21.98
C ALA A 179 7.68 -9.79 22.76
N GLY A 180 7.83 -11.00 22.21
CA GLY A 180 8.70 -12.04 22.80
C GLY A 180 10.19 -11.87 22.49
N HIS A 181 10.57 -10.92 21.64
CA HIS A 181 11.96 -10.68 21.26
C HIS A 181 12.66 -9.82 22.32
N GLU A 182 13.89 -10.17 22.72
CA GLU A 182 14.63 -9.51 23.81
C GLU A 182 14.85 -8.00 23.61
N ALA A 183 14.98 -7.57 22.35
CA ALA A 183 15.16 -6.17 21.98
C ALA A 183 13.85 -5.41 21.74
N PHE A 184 12.69 -6.07 21.84
CA PHE A 184 11.42 -5.36 21.77
C PHE A 184 11.23 -4.52 23.04
N PRO A 185 10.71 -3.28 22.95
CA PRO A 185 10.44 -2.47 24.13
C PRO A 185 9.58 -3.24 25.14
N ASP A 186 9.87 -3.10 26.43
CA ASP A 186 9.04 -3.71 27.47
C ASP A 186 7.63 -3.10 27.41
N VAL A 187 6.64 -3.94 27.13
CA VAL A 187 5.23 -3.55 27.06
C VAL A 187 4.52 -4.21 28.24
N PRO A 188 3.86 -3.43 29.12
CA PRO A 188 3.12 -3.99 30.23
C PRO A 188 2.13 -5.06 29.78
N LYS A 189 2.01 -6.14 30.56
CA LYS A 189 1.08 -7.23 30.23
C LYS A 189 -0.35 -6.74 29.95
N ALA A 190 -0.83 -5.76 30.71
CA ALA A 190 -2.17 -5.19 30.49
C ALA A 190 -2.32 -4.56 29.09
N GLU A 191 -1.29 -3.85 28.62
CA GLU A 191 -1.28 -3.24 27.29
C GLU A 191 -1.21 -4.31 26.18
N LEU A 192 -0.46 -5.41 26.38
CA LEU A 192 -0.47 -6.57 25.48
C LEU A 192 -1.83 -7.28 25.45
N ASP A 193 -2.47 -7.45 26.61
CA ASP A 193 -3.80 -8.05 26.73
C ASP A 193 -4.85 -7.18 26.01
N ASP A 194 -4.75 -5.84 26.13
CA ASP A 194 -5.60 -4.89 25.41
C ASP A 194 -5.37 -4.95 23.89
N TRP A 195 -4.10 -4.98 23.44
CA TRP A 195 -3.76 -5.14 22.02
C TRP A 195 -4.33 -6.43 21.44
N LEU A 196 -4.24 -7.54 22.19
CA LEU A 196 -4.82 -8.81 21.78
C LEU A 196 -6.34 -8.69 21.64
N ALA A 197 -7.01 -8.15 22.67
CA ALA A 197 -8.46 -7.95 22.68
C ALA A 197 -8.95 -7.10 21.49
N ILE A 198 -8.25 -6.00 21.20
CA ILE A 198 -8.52 -5.14 20.03
C ILE A 198 -8.36 -5.95 18.76
N SER A 199 -7.18 -6.55 18.55
CA SER A 199 -6.83 -7.18 17.28
C SER A 199 -7.68 -8.40 16.93
N ASP A 200 -8.28 -9.06 17.93
CA ASP A 200 -9.17 -10.20 17.74
C ASP A 200 -10.62 -9.81 17.42
N ARG A 201 -11.01 -8.56 17.71
CA ARG A 201 -12.41 -8.10 17.56
C ARG A 201 -12.53 -6.82 16.75
N VAL A 202 -11.64 -6.54 15.81
CA VAL A 202 -11.82 -5.43 14.85
C VAL A 202 -12.98 -5.72 13.90
N TYR A 203 -13.88 -4.76 13.74
CA TYR A 203 -14.93 -4.80 12.72
C TYR A 203 -14.34 -4.51 11.35
N LEU A 204 -14.64 -5.39 10.39
CA LEU A 204 -14.29 -5.25 8.97
C LEU A 204 -15.59 -5.44 8.17
N PRO A 205 -16.04 -4.45 7.39
CA PRO A 205 -17.29 -4.55 6.65
C PRO A 205 -17.13 -5.44 5.41
N TRP A 206 -18.08 -6.34 5.17
CA TRP A 206 -18.07 -7.24 4.01
C TRP A 206 -19.38 -7.11 3.23
N MET A 207 -19.29 -7.14 1.91
CA MET A 207 -20.45 -7.08 1.01
C MET A 207 -20.49 -8.29 0.07
N SER A 208 -21.68 -8.61 -0.44
CA SER A 208 -21.87 -9.71 -1.40
C SER A 208 -21.96 -9.15 -2.83
N VAL A 209 -21.06 -9.63 -3.70
CA VAL A 209 -21.06 -9.30 -5.14
C VAL A 209 -21.09 -10.59 -5.93
N GLY A 210 -22.17 -10.81 -6.70
CA GLY A 210 -22.32 -12.02 -7.50
C GLY A 210 -22.29 -13.32 -6.68
N GLY A 211 -22.72 -13.26 -5.42
CA GLY A 211 -22.69 -14.40 -4.49
C GLY A 211 -21.34 -14.63 -3.80
N VAL A 212 -20.34 -13.81 -4.07
CA VAL A 212 -19.02 -13.87 -3.41
C VAL A 212 -18.93 -12.75 -2.37
N SER A 213 -18.51 -13.09 -1.15
CA SER A 213 -18.25 -12.09 -0.11
C SER A 213 -16.88 -11.44 -0.36
N ILE A 214 -16.88 -10.12 -0.54
CA ILE A 214 -15.67 -9.31 -0.75
C ILE A 214 -15.60 -8.20 0.31
N PRO A 215 -14.40 -7.65 0.58
CA PRO A 215 -14.28 -6.45 1.42
C PRO A 215 -15.17 -5.33 0.88
N GLU A 216 -16.01 -4.77 1.74
CA GLU A 216 -16.70 -3.50 1.46
C GLU A 216 -15.72 -2.38 1.78
N GLU A 217 -15.53 -1.41 0.89
CA GLU A 217 -14.49 -0.39 1.01
C GLU A 217 -14.55 0.39 2.33
N PHE A 218 -15.77 0.73 2.76
CA PHE A 218 -16.10 1.25 4.08
C PHE A 218 -17.55 0.90 4.43
N GLU A 219 -17.94 1.02 5.70
CA GLU A 219 -19.30 0.67 6.12
C GLU A 219 -20.36 1.51 5.40
N GLY A 220 -21.22 0.85 4.64
CA GLY A 220 -22.32 1.49 3.91
C GLY A 220 -22.03 1.81 2.45
N TYR A 221 -20.80 1.62 1.97
CA TYR A 221 -20.43 1.77 0.55
C TYR A 221 -21.36 0.98 -0.38
N ALA A 222 -21.75 -0.23 0.00
CA ALA A 222 -22.63 -1.09 -0.81
C ALA A 222 -23.99 -0.43 -1.11
N LYS A 223 -24.46 0.48 -0.24
CA LYS A 223 -25.74 1.19 -0.36
C LYS A 223 -25.66 2.44 -1.24
N LEU A 224 -24.45 2.92 -1.56
CA LEU A 224 -24.30 4.11 -2.40
C LEU A 224 -24.88 3.86 -3.82
N PRO A 225 -25.44 4.88 -4.47
CA PRO A 225 -25.67 4.86 -5.91
C PRO A 225 -24.44 4.38 -6.68
N ASP A 226 -24.67 3.60 -7.74
CA ASP A 226 -23.56 3.17 -8.60
C ASP A 226 -23.06 4.33 -9.47
N THR A 227 -21.86 4.17 -10.03
CA THR A 227 -21.27 5.11 -11.01
C THR A 227 -21.23 4.47 -12.40
N GLU A 228 -21.05 5.28 -13.45
CA GLU A 228 -20.79 4.74 -14.78
C GLU A 228 -19.44 3.99 -14.80
N LEU A 229 -19.45 2.79 -15.40
CA LEU A 229 -18.28 1.91 -15.40
C LEU A 229 -17.30 2.30 -16.51
N ARG A 230 -16.02 2.40 -16.13
CA ARG A 230 -14.90 2.74 -17.02
C ARG A 230 -14.44 1.51 -17.80
N ILE A 231 -15.27 1.02 -18.72
CA ILE A 231 -14.97 -0.17 -19.52
C ILE A 231 -13.94 0.13 -20.63
N THR A 232 -13.98 1.34 -21.19
CA THR A 232 -13.01 1.78 -22.20
C THR A 232 -11.78 2.35 -21.53
N LYS A 233 -10.70 1.58 -21.50
CA LYS A 233 -9.46 1.95 -20.84
C LYS A 233 -8.68 3.01 -21.64
N LYS A 234 -8.33 4.10 -20.97
CA LYS A 234 -7.52 5.21 -21.50
C LYS A 234 -6.28 5.44 -20.63
N ARG A 235 -5.31 6.21 -21.15
CA ARG A 235 -4.19 6.73 -20.36
C ARG A 235 -4.67 7.95 -19.56
N GLY A 236 -4.11 8.15 -18.38
CA GLY A 236 -4.51 9.23 -17.47
C GLY A 236 -5.80 8.94 -16.68
N PRO A 237 -6.29 9.93 -15.90
CA PRO A 237 -7.55 9.82 -15.17
C PRO A 237 -8.72 9.50 -16.10
N GLN A 238 -9.59 8.57 -15.69
CA GLN A 238 -10.71 8.09 -16.48
C GLN A 238 -12.03 8.70 -16.01
N PHE A 239 -12.13 10.03 -16.03
CA PHE A 239 -13.40 10.71 -15.74
C PHE A 239 -14.45 10.38 -16.82
N VAL A 240 -15.69 10.10 -16.41
CA VAL A 240 -16.77 9.78 -17.37
C VAL A 240 -17.37 11.05 -18.00
N ASP A 241 -17.38 12.14 -17.25
CA ASP A 241 -17.79 13.47 -17.71
C ASP A 241 -17.04 14.58 -16.97
N GLU A 242 -17.35 15.82 -17.35
CA GLU A 242 -16.75 17.03 -16.80
C GLU A 242 -17.20 17.31 -15.35
N SER A 243 -18.43 16.94 -14.99
CA SER A 243 -18.96 17.14 -13.63
C SER A 243 -18.20 16.31 -12.60
N GLU A 244 -17.81 15.10 -12.98
CA GLU A 244 -16.99 14.22 -12.15
C GLU A 244 -15.59 14.81 -11.94
N ARG A 245 -14.97 15.31 -13.02
CA ARG A 245 -13.67 15.99 -12.97
C ARG A 245 -13.70 17.22 -12.07
N GLU A 246 -14.67 18.11 -12.26
CA GLU A 246 -14.84 19.31 -11.44
C GLU A 246 -15.08 18.96 -9.96
N SER A 247 -15.80 17.87 -9.67
CA SER A 247 -16.03 17.43 -8.29
C SER A 247 -14.76 16.92 -7.63
N ALA A 248 -13.92 16.18 -8.38
CA ALA A 248 -12.61 15.74 -7.91
C ALA A 248 -11.65 16.91 -7.69
N GLU A 249 -11.53 17.82 -8.66
CA GLU A 249 -10.66 19.02 -8.56
C GLU A 249 -11.09 19.96 -7.43
N ALA A 250 -12.38 19.95 -7.07
CA ALA A 250 -12.93 20.71 -5.95
C ALA A 250 -12.89 19.95 -4.60
N LEU A 251 -12.27 18.76 -4.53
CA LEU A 251 -12.20 17.88 -3.35
C LEU A 251 -13.56 17.64 -2.68
N ARG A 252 -14.61 17.38 -3.48
CA ARG A 252 -15.95 17.10 -2.94
C ARG A 252 -16.05 15.67 -2.46
N ASN A 253 -16.78 15.44 -1.36
CA ASN A 253 -17.18 14.09 -0.97
C ASN A 253 -18.09 13.50 -2.05
N PHE A 254 -17.69 12.36 -2.60
CA PHE A 254 -18.54 11.65 -3.55
C PHE A 254 -19.63 10.87 -2.83
N THR A 255 -20.81 10.80 -3.44
CA THR A 255 -21.98 10.10 -2.90
C THR A 255 -22.34 8.86 -3.72
N SER A 256 -21.41 8.39 -4.56
CA SER A 256 -21.58 7.24 -5.44
C SER A 256 -20.40 6.28 -5.27
N LYS A 257 -20.49 5.07 -5.82
CA LYS A 257 -19.42 4.06 -5.76
C LYS A 257 -18.16 4.37 -6.59
N ILE A 258 -17.92 5.62 -6.99
CA ILE A 258 -16.70 6.02 -7.70
C ILE A 258 -15.49 5.99 -6.78
N VAL A 259 -14.35 5.50 -7.26
CA VAL A 259 -13.13 5.37 -6.46
C VAL A 259 -11.99 6.13 -7.14
N LYS A 260 -11.24 6.96 -6.42
CA LYS A 260 -10.09 7.71 -6.93
C LYS A 260 -8.96 6.78 -7.39
N GLN A 261 -8.58 5.86 -6.51
CA GLN A 261 -7.39 5.02 -6.62
C GLN A 261 -7.57 3.66 -5.94
N ALA A 262 -6.55 2.79 -5.98
CA ALA A 262 -6.66 1.48 -5.34
C ALA A 262 -6.80 1.59 -3.81
N ASP A 263 -7.89 1.07 -3.25
CA ASP A 263 -8.15 0.96 -1.81
C ASP A 263 -8.17 -0.54 -1.39
N VAL A 264 -9.31 -1.23 -1.57
CA VAL A 264 -9.38 -2.70 -1.38
C VAL A 264 -8.39 -3.45 -2.26
N ILE A 265 -8.16 -2.97 -3.49
CA ILE A 265 -7.17 -3.54 -4.40
C ILE A 265 -5.74 -3.30 -3.91
N LEU A 266 -5.48 -2.16 -3.26
CA LEU A 266 -4.20 -1.92 -2.59
C LEU A 266 -4.00 -2.93 -1.47
N LEU A 267 -4.99 -3.12 -0.60
CA LEU A 267 -4.91 -4.12 0.47
C LEU A 267 -4.59 -5.52 -0.04
N MET A 268 -5.31 -5.98 -1.08
CA MET A 268 -5.09 -7.29 -1.69
C MET A 268 -3.71 -7.42 -2.35
N SER A 269 -3.10 -6.31 -2.78
CA SER A 269 -1.74 -6.33 -3.32
C SER A 269 -0.68 -6.48 -2.23
N LEU A 270 -0.90 -5.91 -1.04
CA LEU A 270 0.01 -5.98 0.11
C LEU A 270 -0.09 -7.33 0.82
N PHE A 271 -1.31 -7.88 0.93
CA PHE A 271 -1.60 -9.14 1.64
C PHE A 271 -2.22 -10.19 0.72
N PRO A 272 -1.54 -10.62 -0.35
CA PRO A 272 -2.14 -11.44 -1.39
C PRO A 272 -2.57 -12.84 -0.91
N ASP A 273 -1.91 -13.38 0.12
CA ASP A 273 -2.24 -14.70 0.67
C ASP A 273 -3.41 -14.67 1.68
N ASP A 274 -3.82 -13.48 2.14
CA ASP A 274 -4.94 -13.32 3.09
C ASP A 274 -6.31 -13.35 2.38
N PHE A 275 -6.32 -13.22 1.04
CA PHE A 275 -7.53 -13.23 0.24
C PHE A 275 -7.57 -14.40 -0.75
N PRO A 276 -8.61 -15.24 -0.71
CA PRO A 276 -8.84 -16.29 -1.69
C PRO A 276 -8.91 -15.76 -3.13
N ALA A 277 -8.57 -16.61 -4.11
CA ALA A 277 -8.45 -16.20 -5.51
C ALA A 277 -9.80 -15.80 -6.14
N ASP A 278 -10.91 -16.42 -5.72
CA ASP A 278 -12.27 -16.06 -6.11
C ASP A 278 -12.70 -14.71 -5.52
N VAL A 279 -12.38 -14.45 -4.25
CA VAL A 279 -12.60 -13.14 -3.60
C VAL A 279 -11.83 -12.04 -4.33
N LYS A 280 -10.55 -12.26 -4.64
CA LYS A 280 -9.73 -11.31 -5.42
C LYS A 280 -10.31 -11.06 -6.81
N ARG A 281 -10.79 -12.12 -7.50
CA ARG A 281 -11.42 -11.97 -8.82
C ARG A 281 -12.72 -11.15 -8.75
N ALA A 282 -13.57 -11.42 -7.76
CA ALA A 282 -14.82 -10.70 -7.58
C ALA A 282 -14.57 -9.23 -7.20
N ALA A 283 -13.66 -8.96 -6.27
CA ALA A 283 -13.28 -7.61 -5.87
C ALA A 283 -12.65 -6.84 -7.03
N PHE A 284 -11.70 -7.45 -7.76
CA PHE A 284 -11.09 -6.82 -8.92
C PHE A 284 -12.11 -6.48 -10.01
N ALA A 285 -13.02 -7.42 -10.34
CA ALA A 285 -14.06 -7.18 -11.33
C ALA A 285 -15.07 -6.11 -10.89
N PHE A 286 -15.22 -5.89 -9.58
CA PHE A 286 -16.14 -4.92 -9.02
C PHE A 286 -15.52 -3.52 -8.90
N TYR A 287 -14.35 -3.40 -8.27
CA TYR A 287 -13.71 -2.12 -7.99
C TYR A 287 -13.00 -1.52 -9.20
N GLU A 288 -12.30 -2.31 -10.02
CA GLU A 288 -11.48 -1.76 -11.13
C GLU A 288 -12.30 -0.93 -12.14
N PRO A 289 -13.52 -1.33 -12.56
CA PRO A 289 -14.33 -0.51 -13.45
C PRO A 289 -14.88 0.77 -12.80
N ARG A 290 -14.88 0.85 -11.46
CA ARG A 290 -15.31 2.02 -10.67
C ARG A 290 -14.16 2.96 -10.32
N THR A 291 -12.92 2.55 -10.57
CA THR A 291 -11.73 3.34 -10.27
C THR A 291 -11.39 4.31 -11.39
N VAL A 292 -11.30 5.60 -11.08
CA VAL A 292 -10.88 6.66 -12.01
C VAL A 292 -9.42 6.49 -12.41
N HIS A 293 -8.59 6.00 -11.49
CA HIS A 293 -7.13 6.04 -11.60
C HIS A 293 -6.62 7.47 -11.78
N GLU A 294 -7.22 8.42 -11.05
CA GLU A 294 -6.75 9.80 -11.03
C GLU A 294 -5.34 9.89 -10.47
N SER A 295 -5.07 9.07 -9.46
CA SER A 295 -3.76 9.01 -8.84
C SER A 295 -2.83 8.01 -9.51
N SER A 296 -1.58 8.42 -9.61
CA SER A 296 -0.48 7.61 -10.10
C SER A 296 -0.21 6.34 -9.29
N LEU A 297 -0.66 6.29 -8.04
CA LEU A 297 -0.54 5.13 -7.15
C LEU A 297 -1.49 3.99 -7.54
N SER A 298 -2.52 4.26 -8.34
CA SER A 298 -3.56 3.26 -8.61
C SER A 298 -3.05 2.08 -9.43
N TYR A 299 -2.14 2.31 -10.38
CA TYR A 299 -1.78 1.29 -11.37
C TYR A 299 -0.94 0.13 -10.83
N GLY A 300 -0.03 0.36 -9.88
CA GLY A 300 0.84 -0.68 -9.31
C GLY A 300 0.05 -1.82 -8.63
N PRO A 301 -0.82 -1.50 -7.66
CA PRO A 301 -1.67 -2.48 -7.01
C PRO A 301 -2.59 -3.24 -7.96
N HIS A 302 -3.22 -2.53 -8.91
CA HIS A 302 -4.06 -3.16 -9.93
C HIS A 302 -3.24 -4.13 -10.79
N ALA A 303 -2.01 -3.77 -11.17
CA ALA A 303 -1.12 -4.67 -11.91
C ALA A 303 -0.80 -5.94 -11.11
N MET A 304 -0.49 -5.81 -9.82
CA MET A 304 -0.16 -6.95 -8.96
C MET A 304 -1.35 -7.89 -8.78
N VAL A 305 -2.53 -7.35 -8.47
CA VAL A 305 -3.75 -8.17 -8.28
C VAL A 305 -4.17 -8.82 -9.60
N ALA A 306 -4.12 -8.09 -10.72
CA ALA A 306 -4.40 -8.64 -12.06
C ALA A 306 -3.49 -9.83 -12.38
N ALA A 307 -2.18 -9.72 -12.11
CA ALA A 307 -1.26 -10.83 -12.29
C ALA A 307 -1.63 -12.03 -11.41
N ASP A 308 -1.92 -11.81 -10.12
CA ASP A 308 -2.19 -12.90 -9.20
C ASP A 308 -3.46 -13.70 -9.57
N ILE A 309 -4.50 -13.02 -10.06
CA ILE A 309 -5.72 -13.65 -10.57
C ILE A 309 -5.61 -14.18 -12.01
N GLY A 310 -4.44 -14.05 -12.65
CA GLY A 310 -4.15 -14.61 -13.97
C GLY A 310 -4.48 -13.70 -15.16
N LYS A 311 -4.88 -12.45 -14.94
CA LYS A 311 -5.10 -11.45 -15.98
C LYS A 311 -3.78 -10.76 -16.39
N THR A 312 -2.90 -11.52 -17.06
CA THR A 312 -1.54 -11.05 -17.38
C THR A 312 -1.50 -9.93 -18.40
N SER A 313 -2.45 -9.87 -19.33
CA SER A 313 -2.58 -8.74 -20.28
C SER A 313 -2.96 -7.45 -19.56
N ASP A 314 -3.96 -7.49 -18.67
CA ASP A 314 -4.36 -6.34 -17.85
C ASP A 314 -3.17 -5.85 -16.98
N CYS A 315 -2.43 -6.79 -16.37
CA CYS A 315 -1.22 -6.46 -15.61
C CYS A 315 -0.19 -5.72 -16.47
N ALA A 316 0.12 -6.23 -17.67
CA ALA A 316 1.08 -5.60 -18.58
C ALA A 316 0.62 -4.21 -19.03
N ASP A 317 -0.68 -4.03 -19.23
CA ASP A 317 -1.25 -2.72 -19.55
C ASP A 317 -1.13 -1.74 -18.38
N PHE A 318 -1.43 -2.15 -17.14
CA PHE A 318 -1.19 -1.30 -15.96
C PHE A 318 0.28 -0.94 -15.78
N ILE A 319 1.21 -1.88 -16.00
CA ILE A 319 2.66 -1.59 -16.01
C ILE A 319 2.98 -0.53 -17.07
N ALA A 320 2.41 -0.64 -18.27
CA ALA A 320 2.64 0.32 -19.35
C ALA A 320 2.09 1.72 -19.02
N ARG A 321 0.93 1.81 -18.36
CA ARG A 321 0.36 3.09 -17.90
C ARG A 321 1.19 3.71 -16.77
N ALA A 322 1.63 2.92 -15.79
CA ALA A 322 2.40 3.44 -14.66
C ALA A 322 3.83 3.85 -15.07
N SER A 323 4.49 3.06 -15.93
CA SER A 323 5.86 3.37 -16.42
C SER A 323 5.91 4.59 -17.33
N ARG A 324 4.79 4.93 -17.97
CA ARG A 324 4.66 6.09 -18.85
C ARG A 324 3.81 7.20 -18.26
N TYR A 325 3.51 7.15 -16.96
CA TYR A 325 2.53 8.03 -16.32
C TYR A 325 2.77 9.50 -16.65
N ASN A 326 4.00 9.99 -16.45
CA ASN A 326 4.35 11.38 -16.76
C ASN A 326 4.44 11.67 -18.27
N LEU A 327 4.79 10.69 -19.10
CA LEU A 327 4.94 10.88 -20.55
C LEU A 327 3.59 11.03 -21.25
N ASP A 328 2.57 10.37 -20.71
CA ASP A 328 1.23 10.34 -21.27
C ASP A 328 0.21 11.05 -20.36
N PHE A 329 0.67 11.88 -19.42
CA PHE A 329 -0.19 12.64 -18.53
C PHE A 329 -0.98 13.69 -19.31
N THR A 330 -2.28 13.79 -19.04
CA THR A 330 -3.17 14.78 -19.64
C THR A 330 -4.03 15.43 -18.56
N PRO A 331 -4.21 16.77 -18.58
CA PRO A 331 -3.69 17.72 -19.57
C PRO A 331 -2.19 18.02 -19.40
N THR A 332 -1.51 18.33 -20.52
CA THR A 332 -0.09 18.74 -20.52
C THR A 332 0.10 20.25 -20.33
N ALA A 333 -0.94 21.04 -20.62
CA ALA A 333 -0.91 22.48 -20.41
C ALA A 333 -0.77 22.78 -18.91
N ASP A 334 0.13 23.70 -18.56
CA ASP A 334 0.42 24.13 -17.19
C ASP A 334 0.80 22.99 -16.22
N TYR A 335 1.36 21.89 -16.75
CA TYR A 335 1.80 20.76 -15.94
C TYR A 335 2.93 21.15 -14.97
N GLY A 336 2.56 21.31 -13.71
CA GLY A 336 3.46 21.69 -12.62
C GLY A 336 3.74 20.55 -11.64
N ASN A 337 3.18 19.35 -11.78
CA ASN A 337 3.16 18.36 -10.69
C ASN A 337 4.52 17.67 -10.45
N GLY A 338 5.46 17.75 -11.39
CA GLY A 338 6.76 17.06 -11.32
C GLY A 338 6.67 15.57 -11.68
N LEU A 339 7.66 14.76 -11.31
CA LEU A 339 7.68 13.32 -11.61
C LEU A 339 6.87 12.52 -10.58
N HIS A 340 6.06 11.59 -11.05
CA HIS A 340 5.26 10.67 -10.23
C HIS A 340 6.07 9.40 -9.95
N LEU A 341 7.07 9.52 -9.07
CA LEU A 341 8.00 8.41 -8.78
C LEU A 341 7.31 7.14 -8.27
N SER A 342 6.16 7.28 -7.61
CA SER A 342 5.37 6.16 -7.11
C SER A 342 4.68 5.36 -8.23
N ALA A 343 4.37 6.00 -9.36
CA ALA A 343 3.93 5.29 -10.58
C ALA A 343 5.04 4.37 -11.11
N TYR A 344 6.29 4.84 -11.09
CA TYR A 344 7.44 4.08 -11.57
C TYR A 344 7.76 2.91 -10.65
N ALA A 345 7.69 3.13 -9.33
CA ALA A 345 7.76 2.06 -8.35
C ALA A 345 6.62 1.05 -8.56
N GLY A 346 5.40 1.52 -8.82
CA GLY A 346 4.25 0.68 -9.15
C GLY A 346 4.43 -0.17 -10.42
N ALA A 347 5.05 0.38 -11.48
CA ALA A 347 5.41 -0.40 -12.66
C ALA A 347 6.39 -1.52 -12.34
N TRP A 348 7.40 -1.23 -11.51
CA TRP A 348 8.35 -2.24 -11.03
C TRP A 348 7.66 -3.30 -10.16
N GLN A 349 6.76 -2.90 -9.26
CA GLN A 349 5.98 -3.83 -8.43
C GLN A 349 5.10 -4.73 -9.30
N GLY A 350 4.43 -4.18 -10.31
CA GLY A 350 3.65 -4.96 -11.28
C GLY A 350 4.50 -6.01 -12.02
N LEU A 351 5.72 -5.67 -12.45
CA LEU A 351 6.61 -6.62 -13.11
C LEU A 351 7.17 -7.67 -12.13
N VAL A 352 7.76 -7.22 -11.03
CA VAL A 352 8.55 -8.07 -10.13
C VAL A 352 7.67 -8.80 -9.11
N GLN A 353 6.78 -8.08 -8.43
CA GLN A 353 5.88 -8.67 -7.45
C GLN A 353 4.56 -9.17 -8.09
N GLY A 354 4.16 -8.64 -9.24
CA GLY A 354 3.00 -9.13 -10.01
C GLY A 354 3.38 -10.30 -10.91
N LEU A 355 3.93 -10.02 -12.10
CA LEU A 355 4.18 -11.02 -13.13
C LEU A 355 5.22 -12.07 -12.73
N ALA A 356 6.35 -11.68 -12.15
CA ALA A 356 7.30 -12.66 -11.63
C ALA A 356 6.79 -13.33 -10.35
N GLY A 357 5.80 -12.73 -9.68
CA GLY A 357 5.22 -13.22 -8.45
C GLY A 357 6.26 -13.33 -7.33
N LEU A 358 7.23 -12.42 -7.27
CA LEU A 358 8.30 -12.45 -6.27
C LEU A 358 7.72 -12.32 -4.86
N ARG A 359 7.98 -13.31 -4.00
CA ARG A 359 7.55 -13.34 -2.59
C ARG A 359 8.64 -13.92 -1.71
N ILE A 360 8.44 -13.78 -0.41
CA ILE A 360 9.21 -14.47 0.63
C ILE A 360 8.22 -15.35 1.38
N GLU A 361 8.51 -16.65 1.41
CA GLU A 361 7.70 -17.63 2.12
C GLU A 361 8.60 -18.42 3.07
N ARG A 362 8.30 -18.34 4.37
CA ARG A 362 9.07 -19.04 5.41
C ARG A 362 10.59 -18.76 5.30
N GLY A 363 10.94 -17.48 5.09
CA GLY A 363 12.31 -17.01 4.92
C GLY A 363 12.93 -17.29 3.54
N ARG A 364 12.22 -17.95 2.62
CA ARG A 364 12.77 -18.35 1.32
C ARG A 364 12.20 -17.51 0.18
N LEU A 365 13.09 -17.11 -0.72
CA LEU A 365 12.70 -16.42 -1.95
C LEU A 365 11.94 -17.37 -2.89
N CYS A 366 10.74 -16.97 -3.32
CA CYS A 366 9.95 -17.71 -4.29
C CYS A 366 9.36 -16.80 -5.37
N PHE A 367 9.00 -17.42 -6.48
CA PHE A 367 8.40 -16.78 -7.65
C PHE A 367 7.13 -17.53 -8.06
N ARG A 368 6.16 -16.81 -8.62
CA ARG A 368 5.00 -17.39 -9.30
C ARG A 368 4.97 -16.84 -10.73
N PRO A 369 5.89 -17.30 -11.59
CA PRO A 369 6.16 -16.65 -12.86
C PRO A 369 4.96 -16.75 -13.79
N ARG A 370 4.55 -15.60 -14.28
CA ARG A 370 3.57 -15.41 -15.35
C ARG A 370 4.17 -14.49 -16.40
N LEU A 371 3.62 -14.56 -17.59
CA LEU A 371 4.08 -13.76 -18.71
C LEU A 371 2.87 -13.30 -19.53
N SER A 372 2.90 -12.04 -19.94
CA SER A 372 1.90 -11.49 -20.84
C SER A 372 2.09 -12.09 -22.24
N PRO A 373 1.02 -12.40 -23.01
CA PRO A 373 1.11 -13.03 -24.32
C PRO A 373 2.01 -12.31 -25.34
N HIS A 374 2.31 -11.03 -25.11
CA HIS A 374 3.10 -10.18 -26.02
C HIS A 374 4.58 -10.05 -25.64
N TRP A 375 5.06 -10.73 -24.60
CA TRP A 375 6.44 -10.62 -24.13
C TRP A 375 7.20 -11.93 -24.35
N ASP A 376 8.42 -11.90 -24.87
CA ASP A 376 9.21 -13.13 -25.03
C ASP A 376 9.93 -13.54 -23.73
N ALA A 377 10.31 -12.55 -22.93
CA ALA A 377 10.96 -12.72 -21.65
C ALA A 377 10.94 -11.40 -20.88
N TYR A 378 11.19 -11.47 -19.57
CA TYR A 378 11.60 -10.31 -18.79
C TYR A 378 12.77 -10.67 -17.87
N ARG A 379 13.57 -9.64 -17.54
CA ARG A 379 14.73 -9.75 -16.68
C ARG A 379 14.79 -8.56 -15.75
N PHE A 380 15.12 -8.81 -14.49
CA PHE A 380 15.35 -7.78 -13.48
C PHE A 380 16.43 -8.24 -12.51
N ALA A 381 16.86 -7.33 -11.64
CA ALA A 381 17.76 -7.64 -10.54
C ALA A 381 17.13 -7.22 -9.22
N VAL A 382 17.41 -7.97 -8.15
CA VAL A 382 16.99 -7.65 -6.79
C VAL A 382 18.11 -7.94 -5.79
N HIS A 383 18.06 -7.32 -4.62
CA HIS A 383 18.85 -7.63 -3.45
C HIS A 383 18.02 -8.50 -2.50
N PHE A 384 18.63 -9.56 -1.99
CA PHE A 384 18.06 -10.42 -0.95
C PHE A 384 19.19 -10.93 -0.07
N ARG A 385 19.07 -10.76 1.25
CA ARG A 385 20.08 -11.15 2.26
C ARG A 385 21.52 -10.76 1.88
N GLY A 386 21.68 -9.49 1.49
CA GLY A 386 22.98 -8.90 1.12
C GLY A 386 23.54 -9.33 -0.25
N ARG A 387 22.82 -10.17 -1.01
CA ARG A 387 23.26 -10.65 -2.34
C ARG A 387 22.42 -10.03 -3.44
N ARG A 388 23.06 -9.70 -4.57
CA ARG A 388 22.37 -9.22 -5.77
C ARG A 388 22.08 -10.38 -6.71
N LEU A 389 20.79 -10.64 -6.91
CA LEU A 389 20.28 -11.72 -7.76
C LEU A 389 19.82 -11.14 -9.10
N LYS A 390 20.20 -11.79 -10.20
CA LYS A 390 19.63 -11.53 -11.53
C LYS A 390 18.61 -12.61 -11.83
N VAL A 391 17.39 -12.20 -12.15
CA VAL A 391 16.27 -13.10 -12.44
C VAL A 391 15.87 -12.95 -13.89
N THR A 392 15.78 -14.06 -14.61
CA THR A 392 15.26 -14.10 -15.98
C THR A 392 14.09 -15.08 -16.05
N VAL A 393 12.97 -14.63 -16.61
CA VAL A 393 11.79 -15.46 -16.88
C VAL A 393 11.51 -15.45 -18.38
N PRO A 394 11.81 -16.53 -19.12
CA PRO A 394 11.46 -16.66 -20.53
C PRO A 394 9.99 -17.10 -20.70
N ALA A 395 9.48 -17.03 -21.93
CA ALA A 395 8.14 -17.49 -22.32
C ALA A 395 7.82 -18.95 -21.94
N ASN A 396 8.83 -19.80 -21.77
CA ASN A 396 8.64 -21.18 -21.33
C ASN A 396 8.32 -21.33 -19.82
N GLY A 397 8.22 -20.21 -19.08
CA GLY A 397 7.88 -20.18 -17.65
C GLY A 397 8.99 -20.67 -16.71
N THR A 398 10.19 -20.93 -17.21
CA THR A 398 11.35 -21.23 -16.34
C THR A 398 11.80 -19.99 -15.59
N VAL A 399 12.33 -20.15 -14.38
CA VAL A 399 12.94 -19.05 -13.62
C VAL A 399 14.42 -19.35 -13.50
N ARG A 400 15.25 -18.47 -14.07
CA ARG A 400 16.71 -18.55 -13.95
C ARG A 400 17.16 -17.48 -12.98
N VAL A 401 17.83 -17.90 -11.90
CA VAL A 401 18.36 -17.01 -10.87
C VAL A 401 19.88 -17.14 -10.88
N GLU A 402 20.57 -16.01 -10.98
CA GLU A 402 22.04 -15.95 -10.95
C GLU A 402 22.50 -15.04 -9.79
N CYS A 403 23.52 -15.47 -9.07
CA CYS A 403 24.22 -14.67 -8.06
C CYS A 403 25.72 -14.70 -8.37
N ASP A 404 26.34 -13.52 -8.49
CA ASP A 404 27.77 -13.37 -8.81
C ASP A 404 28.22 -14.17 -10.04
N GLY A 405 27.34 -14.29 -11.05
CA GLY A 405 27.58 -15.04 -12.28
C GLY A 405 27.33 -16.55 -12.19
N ASN A 406 26.97 -17.09 -11.01
CA ASN A 406 26.65 -18.49 -10.82
C ASN A 406 25.14 -18.72 -10.82
N ALA A 407 24.68 -19.73 -11.54
CA ALA A 407 23.28 -20.15 -11.52
C ALA A 407 22.93 -20.78 -10.16
N LEU A 408 21.86 -20.32 -9.54
CA LEU A 408 21.33 -20.89 -8.31
C LEU A 408 20.29 -21.97 -8.65
N PRO A 409 20.29 -23.11 -7.91
CA PRO A 409 19.29 -24.13 -8.13
C PRO A 409 17.90 -23.61 -7.78
N THR A 410 16.89 -24.08 -8.51
CA THR A 410 15.49 -23.72 -8.27
C THR A 410 14.62 -24.97 -8.22
N GLN A 411 13.61 -24.99 -7.36
CA GLN A 411 12.64 -26.07 -7.24
C GLN A 411 11.23 -25.57 -7.51
N ARG A 412 10.52 -26.23 -8.42
CA ARG A 412 9.11 -25.95 -8.67
C ARG A 412 8.23 -26.83 -7.78
N SER A 413 7.28 -26.22 -7.07
CA SER A 413 6.26 -26.90 -6.28
C SER A 413 5.04 -27.27 -7.13
N ALA A 414 4.17 -28.12 -6.59
CA ALA A 414 2.97 -28.60 -7.27
C ALA A 414 1.96 -27.49 -7.61
N ASP A 415 1.92 -26.42 -6.83
CA ASP A 415 1.10 -25.22 -7.07
C ASP A 415 1.72 -24.24 -8.10
N GLY A 416 2.87 -24.60 -8.66
CA GLY A 416 3.57 -23.86 -9.71
C GLY A 416 4.52 -22.78 -9.22
N ARG A 417 4.66 -22.55 -7.90
CA ARG A 417 5.69 -21.65 -7.33
C ARG A 417 7.08 -22.21 -7.59
N VAL A 418 8.07 -21.33 -7.72
CA VAL A 418 9.47 -21.67 -7.96
C VAL A 418 10.30 -21.08 -6.82
N TYR A 419 10.87 -21.95 -5.99
CA TYR A 419 11.71 -21.57 -4.86
C TYR A 419 13.17 -21.57 -5.28
N VAL A 420 13.91 -20.56 -4.82
CA VAL A 420 15.37 -20.59 -4.93
C VAL A 420 15.92 -21.53 -3.85
N LEU A 421 16.89 -22.36 -4.22
CA LEU A 421 17.56 -23.31 -3.35
C LEU A 421 18.99 -22.83 -3.07
N GLY A 422 19.45 -23.04 -1.83
CA GLY A 422 20.84 -22.86 -1.42
C GLY A 422 21.18 -21.48 -0.85
N GLY A 423 21.45 -21.43 0.46
CA GLY A 423 22.42 -20.54 1.12
C GLY A 423 22.32 -19.02 0.91
N ILE A 424 21.19 -18.49 0.46
CA ILE A 424 20.92 -17.04 0.44
C ILE A 424 20.27 -16.60 1.77
N GLU A 425 20.43 -17.40 2.85
CA GLU A 425 19.91 -17.09 4.19
C GLU A 425 20.89 -16.21 4.97
#